data_AF-A0A401QMW3-F1
#
_entry.id   AF-A0A401QMW3-F1
#
_cell.length_a   1.000
_cell.length_b   1.000
_cell.length_c   1.000
_cell.angle_alpha   90.00
_cell.angle_beta   90.00
_cell.angle_gamma   90.00
#
_symmetry.space_group_name_H-M   'P 1'
#
loop_
_entity.id
_entity.type
_entity.pdbx_description
1 polymer ?
#
loop_
_entity_poly.entity_id
_entity_poly.type
_entity_poly.pdbx_seq_one_letter_code
_entity_poly.pdbx_strand_id
1 'polypeptide(L)'
;MNRIRIHVLPTSRGRLTPLPRLQDPPACAFAHRPCARARLEGQDFCLNHILEDRGAPFKQCGYVSLRTGRRCPGAAPKPEKKDGVAHCAEHARKNALAARLPSRRSSAGPSPEALLAQLSGYVKGDAGCVAADSSRCEASRIL
;
A
#
# COMPACT_ATOMS: atom_id res chain seq x y z
N MET A 1 32.37 -32.37 45.27
CA MET A 1 32.34 -30.91 45.01
C MET A 1 33.29 -30.59 43.85
N ASN A 2 32.78 -30.35 42.64
CA ASN A 2 33.62 -29.98 41.50
C ASN A 2 33.15 -28.61 40.97
N ARG A 3 33.96 -27.56 41.16
CA ARG A 3 33.66 -26.20 40.71
C ARG A 3 34.40 -25.90 39.41
N ILE A 4 33.65 -25.72 38.32
CA ILE A 4 34.19 -25.30 37.02
C ILE A 4 34.52 -23.81 37.10
N ARG A 5 35.77 -23.44 36.81
CA ARG A 5 36.22 -22.05 36.71
C ARG A 5 36.04 -21.56 35.27
N ILE A 6 35.03 -20.74 35.02
CA ILE A 6 34.84 -20.08 33.72
C ILE A 6 35.70 -18.81 33.71
N HIS A 7 36.76 -18.80 32.91
CA HIS A 7 37.49 -17.58 32.58
C HIS A 7 36.69 -16.79 31.54
N VAL A 8 36.07 -15.70 31.96
CA VAL A 8 35.45 -14.74 31.04
C VAL A 8 36.58 -13.88 30.46
N LEU A 9 36.96 -14.12 29.21
CA LEU A 9 37.84 -13.19 28.48
C LEU A 9 37.15 -11.82 28.41
N PRO A 10 37.88 -10.70 28.59
CA PRO A 10 37.28 -9.38 28.46
C PRO A 10 36.86 -9.18 27.00
N THR A 11 35.55 -9.24 26.75
CA THR A 11 34.94 -8.80 25.49
C THR A 11 35.36 -7.35 25.25
N SER A 12 36.33 -7.16 24.36
CA SER A 12 36.59 -5.90 23.70
C SER A 12 35.30 -5.51 22.98
N ARG A 13 34.50 -4.64 23.63
CA ARG A 13 33.43 -3.90 22.98
C ARG A 13 34.09 -2.94 21.99
N GLY A 14 34.47 -3.48 20.84
CA GLY A 14 34.80 -2.72 19.66
C GLY A 14 33.72 -1.68 19.48
N ARG A 15 34.13 -0.42 19.51
CA ARG A 15 33.26 0.73 19.25
C ARG A 15 32.76 0.55 17.83
N LEU A 16 31.54 0.00 17.69
CA LEU A 16 30.86 -0.08 16.41
C LEU A 16 30.78 1.36 15.89
N THR A 17 31.50 1.65 14.81
CA THR A 17 31.31 2.86 14.03
C THR A 17 29.80 2.96 13.77
N PRO A 18 29.13 4.08 14.08
CA PRO A 18 27.75 4.25 13.66
C PRO A 18 27.75 4.10 12.14
N LEU A 19 27.14 3.03 11.63
CA LEU A 19 26.81 2.95 10.21
C LEU A 19 26.15 4.29 9.86
N PRO A 20 26.54 4.97 8.76
CA PRO A 20 25.85 6.17 8.34
C PRO A 20 24.37 5.83 8.33
N ARG A 21 23.60 6.50 9.19
CA ARG A 21 22.17 6.24 9.36
C ARG A 21 21.60 6.12 7.96
N LEU A 22 21.03 4.95 7.66
CA LEU A 22 20.23 4.72 6.46
C LEU A 22 19.32 5.95 6.38
N GLN A 23 19.53 6.82 5.39
CA GLN A 23 19.09 8.22 5.43
C GLN A 23 17.64 8.26 5.90
N ASP A 24 17.44 8.73 7.14
CA ASP A 24 16.10 8.83 7.69
C ASP A 24 15.29 9.65 6.69
N PRO A 25 14.09 9.17 6.27
CA PRO A 25 13.32 9.85 5.24
C PRO A 25 13.19 11.32 5.63
N PRO A 26 13.47 12.25 4.68
CA PRO A 26 13.65 13.64 5.03
C PRO A 26 12.39 14.15 5.76
N ALA A 27 12.58 14.78 6.91
CA ALA A 27 11.48 15.23 7.75
C ALA A 27 10.77 16.43 7.12
N CYS A 28 9.45 16.49 7.26
CA CYS A 28 8.59 17.55 6.72
C CYS A 28 9.16 18.96 6.97
N ALA A 29 9.30 19.76 5.92
CA ALA A 29 9.87 21.12 5.93
C ALA A 29 8.90 22.19 6.47
N PHE A 30 7.96 21.83 7.34
CA PHE A 30 6.97 22.79 7.82
C PHE A 30 7.63 23.82 8.76
N ALA A 31 7.63 25.09 8.34
CA ALA A 31 8.40 26.16 8.99
C ALA A 31 7.81 26.63 10.33
N HIS A 32 6.49 26.55 10.51
CA HIS A 32 5.83 27.07 11.72
C HIS A 32 5.96 26.11 12.92
N ARG A 33 6.10 24.80 12.67
CA ARG A 33 6.31 23.81 13.72
C ARG A 33 7.15 22.65 13.20
N PRO A 34 8.22 22.22 13.90
CA PRO A 34 8.99 21.07 13.47
C PRO A 34 8.10 19.83 13.42
N CYS A 35 7.95 19.25 12.24
CA CYS A 35 7.17 18.06 12.01
C CYS A 35 8.10 16.89 11.71
N ALA A 36 8.16 15.91 12.62
CA ALA A 36 8.99 14.71 12.46
C ALA A 36 8.41 13.65 11.51
N ARG A 37 7.33 13.98 10.78
CA ARG A 37 6.75 13.06 9.79
C ARG A 37 7.60 13.06 8.53
N ALA A 38 7.70 11.90 7.90
CA ALA A 38 8.35 11.75 6.61
C ALA A 38 7.69 12.65 5.54
N ARG A 39 8.54 13.25 4.70
CA ARG A 39 8.12 13.92 3.46
C ARG A 39 7.50 12.93 2.49
N LEU A 40 6.60 13.46 1.67
CA LEU A 40 6.10 12.75 0.50
C LEU A 40 7.17 12.73 -0.60
N GLU A 41 7.14 11.69 -1.44
CA GLU A 41 8.09 11.58 -2.56
C GLU A 41 7.90 12.75 -3.53
N GLY A 42 9.00 13.46 -3.82
CA GLY A 42 9.01 14.65 -4.69
C GLY A 42 8.36 15.90 -4.07
N GLN A 43 8.10 15.92 -2.76
CA GLN A 43 7.49 17.05 -2.06
C GLN A 43 8.21 17.35 -0.75
N ASP A 44 8.18 18.61 -0.31
CA ASP A 44 8.86 19.03 0.92
C ASP A 44 8.03 18.84 2.20
N PHE A 45 6.78 18.41 2.06
CA PHE A 45 5.82 18.32 3.16
C PHE A 45 5.30 16.89 3.36
N CYS A 46 4.81 16.61 4.57
CA CYS A 46 4.12 15.35 4.87
C CYS A 46 2.65 15.40 4.43
N LEU A 47 1.95 14.25 4.42
CA LEU A 47 0.53 14.13 4.05
C LEU A 47 -0.43 15.11 4.73
N ASN A 48 -0.10 15.63 5.92
CA ASN A 48 -0.94 16.59 6.63
C ASN A 48 -0.65 18.04 6.22
N HIS A 49 0.62 18.39 5.94
CA HIS A 49 1.02 19.74 5.56
C HIS A 49 1.09 19.95 4.05
N ILE A 50 0.98 18.89 3.25
CA ILE A 50 0.98 18.99 1.78
C ILE A 50 -0.18 19.86 1.24
N LEU A 51 -1.23 20.07 2.04
CA LEU A 51 -2.34 20.95 1.68
C LEU A 51 -2.01 22.45 1.81
N GLU A 52 -0.93 22.80 2.51
CA GLU A 52 -0.46 24.18 2.63
C GLU A 52 0.39 24.59 1.43
N ASP A 53 1.00 23.61 0.76
CA ASP A 53 1.75 23.82 -0.47
C ASP A 53 0.81 23.97 -1.66
N ARG A 54 0.77 25.18 -2.22
CA ARG A 54 -0.05 25.50 -3.41
C ARG A 54 0.53 24.93 -4.70
N GLY A 55 1.82 24.58 -4.72
CA GLY A 55 2.50 23.98 -5.86
C GLY A 55 2.36 22.45 -5.92
N ALA A 56 2.00 21.82 -4.80
CA ALA A 56 1.86 20.39 -4.73
C ALA A 56 0.65 19.88 -5.53
N PRO A 57 0.73 18.71 -6.19
CA PRO A 57 -0.38 18.08 -6.88
C PRO A 57 -1.32 17.38 -5.88
N PHE A 58 -1.64 18.04 -4.77
CA PHE A 58 -2.56 17.54 -3.75
C PHE A 58 -3.63 18.59 -3.46
N LYS A 59 -4.85 18.13 -3.22
CA LYS A 59 -5.98 18.96 -2.81
C LYS A 59 -6.71 18.29 -1.65
N GLN A 60 -7.48 19.04 -0.87
CA GLN A 60 -8.31 18.43 0.17
C GLN A 60 -9.30 17.45 -0.44
N CYS A 61 -9.48 16.29 0.20
CA CYS A 61 -10.43 15.27 -0.23
C CYS A 61 -11.85 15.84 -0.35
N GLY A 62 -12.49 15.60 -1.49
CA GLY A 62 -13.86 16.05 -1.74
C GLY A 62 -14.96 15.20 -1.09
N TYR A 63 -14.62 14.18 -0.30
CA TYR A 63 -15.61 13.38 0.43
C TYR A 63 -16.23 14.19 1.56
N VAL A 64 -17.57 14.17 1.62
CA VAL A 64 -18.37 14.74 2.72
C VAL A 64 -19.00 13.59 3.48
N SER A 65 -18.76 13.54 4.79
CA SER A 65 -19.37 12.52 5.65
C SER A 65 -20.88 12.71 5.70
N LEU A 66 -21.64 11.63 5.45
CA LEU A 66 -23.10 11.62 5.56
C LEU A 66 -23.60 11.83 7.00
N ARG A 67 -22.77 11.46 8.00
CA ARG A 67 -23.16 11.56 9.42
C ARG A 67 -22.88 12.92 10.03
N THR A 68 -21.80 13.58 9.57
CA THR A 68 -21.33 14.83 10.18
C THR A 68 -21.40 16.03 9.25
N GLY A 69 -21.67 15.83 7.95
CA GLY A 69 -21.66 16.90 6.94
C GLY A 69 -20.28 17.54 6.72
N ARG A 70 -19.24 17.09 7.43
CA ARG A 70 -17.89 17.67 7.34
C ARG A 70 -17.09 17.02 6.22
N ARG A 71 -16.30 17.84 5.52
CA ARG A 71 -15.34 17.38 4.53
C ARG A 71 -14.20 16.63 5.19
N CYS A 72 -13.70 15.60 4.52
CA CYS A 72 -12.53 14.87 4.97
C CYS A 72 -11.31 15.82 5.00
N PRO A 73 -10.51 15.85 6.08
CA PRO A 73 -9.28 16.66 6.14
C PRO A 73 -8.12 16.02 5.36
N GLY A 74 -8.26 14.79 4.85
CA GLY A 74 -7.18 14.08 4.16
C GLY A 74 -6.82 14.69 2.81
N ALA A 75 -5.55 14.63 2.46
CA ALA A 75 -5.06 15.02 1.15
C ALA A 75 -5.42 13.98 0.07
N ALA A 76 -5.84 14.46 -1.09
CA ALA A 76 -6.16 13.69 -2.27
C ALA A 76 -5.21 14.08 -3.41
N PRO A 77 -4.61 13.11 -4.14
CA PRO A 77 -3.75 13.41 -5.28
C PRO A 77 -4.58 14.04 -6.39
N LYS A 78 -4.06 15.11 -7.01
CA LYS A 78 -4.68 15.82 -8.11
C LYS A 78 -4.58 14.94 -9.36
N PRO A 79 -5.69 14.45 -9.92
CA PRO A 79 -5.65 13.69 -11.16
C PRO A 79 -5.21 14.62 -12.30
N GLU A 80 -4.20 14.21 -13.07
CA GLU A 80 -3.68 14.96 -14.21
C GLU A 80 -4.70 15.06 -15.36
N LYS A 81 -5.70 14.16 -15.39
CA LYS A 81 -6.75 14.09 -16.40
C LYS A 81 -8.13 14.37 -15.77
N LYS A 82 -8.63 15.59 -16.04
CA LYS A 82 -10.03 16.04 -16.08
C LYS A 82 -10.91 15.84 -14.83
N ASP A 83 -11.10 16.94 -14.08
CA ASP A 83 -12.32 17.38 -13.35
C ASP A 83 -13.11 16.37 -12.49
N GLY A 84 -12.48 15.29 -12.05
CA GLY A 84 -13.05 14.37 -11.06
C GLY A 84 -12.86 14.88 -9.63
N VAL A 85 -13.84 14.64 -8.77
CA VAL A 85 -13.67 14.80 -7.31
C VAL A 85 -12.56 13.87 -6.84
N ALA A 86 -11.45 14.44 -6.36
CA ALA A 86 -10.34 13.65 -5.84
C ALA A 86 -10.64 13.19 -4.39
N HIS A 87 -10.40 11.90 -4.15
CA HIS A 87 -10.56 11.29 -2.83
C HIS A 87 -9.21 10.94 -2.22
N CYS A 88 -9.06 11.09 -0.90
CA CYS A 88 -7.87 10.62 -0.19
C CYS A 88 -7.75 9.09 -0.32
N ALA A 89 -6.58 8.52 -0.06
CA ALA A 89 -6.34 7.08 -0.24
C ALA A 89 -7.39 6.18 0.43
N GLU A 90 -7.88 6.56 1.62
CA GLU A 90 -8.95 5.85 2.31
C GLU A 90 -10.28 5.91 1.55
N HIS A 91 -10.72 7.11 1.15
CA HIS A 91 -11.98 7.28 0.42
C HIS A 91 -11.90 6.77 -1.02
N ALA A 92 -10.74 6.82 -1.65
CA ALA A 92 -10.50 6.20 -2.96
C ALA A 92 -10.66 4.68 -2.88
N ARG A 93 -10.12 4.04 -1.84
CA ARG A 93 -10.31 2.60 -1.58
C ARG A 93 -11.77 2.26 -1.32
N LYS A 94 -12.46 3.01 -0.45
CA LYS A 94 -13.89 2.81 -0.18
C LYS A 94 -14.75 2.97 -1.44
N ASN A 95 -14.48 4.00 -2.24
CA ASN A 95 -15.19 4.24 -3.49
C ASN A 95 -14.94 3.13 -4.52
N ALA A 96 -13.70 2.65 -4.64
CA ALA A 96 -13.37 1.53 -5.51
C ALA A 96 -14.09 0.23 -5.08
N LEU A 97 -14.20 -0.04 -3.78
CA LEU A 97 -14.98 -1.17 -3.27
C LEU A 97 -16.48 -1.02 -3.55
N ALA A 98 -17.04 0.19 -3.34
CA ALA A 98 -18.44 0.47 -3.65
C ALA A 98 -18.74 0.35 -5.15
N ALA A 99 -17.81 0.78 -6.01
CA ALA A 99 -17.93 0.64 -7.47
C ALA A 99 -17.81 -0.81 -7.95
N ARG A 100 -17.11 -1.67 -7.20
CA ARG A 100 -16.99 -3.11 -7.46
C ARG A 100 -18.22 -3.90 -7.02
N LEU A 101 -19.02 -3.37 -6.09
CA LEU A 101 -20.31 -3.96 -5.83
C LEU A 101 -21.09 -3.89 -7.15
N PRO A 102 -21.58 -5.02 -7.67
CA PRO A 102 -22.41 -4.97 -8.85
C PRO A 102 -23.54 -4.01 -8.55
N SER A 103 -23.62 -2.91 -9.31
CA SER A 103 -24.88 -2.19 -9.47
C SER A 103 -25.90 -3.28 -9.70
N ARG A 104 -26.92 -3.40 -8.84
CA ARG A 104 -27.97 -4.43 -8.88
C ARG A 104 -28.77 -4.29 -10.18
N ARG A 105 -28.13 -4.54 -11.31
CA ARG A 105 -28.69 -4.84 -12.61
C ARG A 105 -28.68 -6.36 -12.65
N SER A 106 -29.78 -6.91 -12.17
CA SER A 106 -30.33 -8.20 -12.61
C SER A 106 -29.34 -9.23 -13.13
N SER A 107 -28.62 -9.91 -12.26
CA SER A 107 -28.17 -11.28 -12.53
C SER A 107 -27.86 -11.97 -11.21
N ALA A 108 -28.50 -13.11 -11.00
CA ALA A 108 -28.16 -14.06 -9.96
C ALA A 108 -26.64 -14.23 -9.90
N GLY A 109 -26.07 -14.18 -8.69
CA GLY A 109 -24.65 -14.49 -8.49
C GLY A 109 -24.31 -15.89 -9.02
N PRO A 110 -23.02 -16.20 -9.19
CA PRO A 110 -22.61 -17.54 -9.62
C PRO A 110 -23.24 -18.55 -8.67
N SER A 111 -23.96 -19.53 -9.23
CA SER A 111 -24.61 -20.56 -8.43
C SER A 111 -23.53 -21.32 -7.62
N PRO A 112 -23.89 -21.94 -6.48
CA PRO A 112 -22.94 -22.71 -5.69
C PRO A 112 -22.16 -23.75 -6.52
N GLU A 113 -22.80 -24.32 -7.55
CA GLU A 113 -22.18 -25.25 -8.48
C GLU A 113 -21.10 -24.59 -9.35
N ALA A 114 -21.29 -23.35 -9.79
CA ALA A 114 -20.30 -22.61 -10.57
C ALA A 114 -19.03 -22.33 -9.75
N LEU A 115 -19.20 -22.01 -8.45
CA LEU A 115 -18.07 -21.83 -7.53
C LEU A 115 -17.33 -23.15 -7.30
N LEU A 116 -18.04 -24.26 -7.14
CA LEU A 116 -17.44 -25.60 -6.99
C LEU A 116 -16.67 -26.03 -8.25
N ALA A 117 -17.19 -25.73 -9.45
CA ALA A 117 -16.51 -26.01 -10.71
C ALA A 117 -15.22 -25.20 -10.89
N GLN A 118 -15.17 -23.95 -10.39
CA GLN A 118 -13.95 -23.14 -10.41
C GLN A 118 -12.89 -23.68 -9.44
N LEU A 119 -13.31 -24.25 -8.31
CA LEU A 119 -12.41 -24.82 -7.30
C LEU A 119 -11.92 -26.24 -7.64
N SER A 120 -12.69 -27.00 -8.41
CA SER A 120 -12.32 -28.39 -8.77
C SER A 120 -11.05 -28.49 -9.63
N GLY A 121 -10.71 -27.43 -10.36
CA GLY A 121 -9.46 -27.35 -11.14
C GLY A 121 -8.19 -27.18 -10.30
N TYR A 122 -8.30 -26.74 -9.03
CA TYR A 122 -7.14 -26.48 -8.17
C TYR A 122 -6.57 -27.74 -7.49
N VAL A 123 -7.31 -28.86 -7.49
CA VAL A 123 -6.88 -30.11 -6.85
C VAL A 123 -5.88 -30.91 -7.71
N LYS A 124 -5.77 -30.59 -9.00
CA LYS A 124 -4.86 -31.28 -9.93
C LYS A 124 -3.55 -30.50 -10.11
N GLY A 125 -2.88 -30.23 -8.99
CA GLY A 125 -1.67 -29.41 -8.92
C GLY A 125 -0.41 -30.10 -8.40
N ASP A 126 -0.45 -31.41 -8.09
CA ASP A 126 0.76 -32.19 -7.79
C ASP A 126 0.59 -33.65 -8.25
N ALA A 127 0.53 -33.84 -9.57
CA ALA A 127 0.76 -35.14 -10.19
C ALA A 127 1.13 -34.93 -11.67
N GLY A 128 2.35 -35.33 -11.99
CA GLY A 128 2.95 -35.60 -13.30
C GLY A 128 2.15 -35.29 -14.58
N CYS A 129 2.85 -34.55 -15.45
CA CYS A 129 2.73 -34.51 -16.90
C CYS A 129 2.00 -35.70 -17.58
N VAL A 130 1.00 -35.41 -18.42
CA VAL A 130 0.85 -35.91 -19.80
C VAL A 130 -0.20 -35.08 -20.57
N ALA A 131 0.08 -34.85 -21.85
CA ALA A 131 -0.65 -34.13 -22.91
C ALA A 131 -2.17 -34.45 -23.00
N ALA A 132 -3.07 -33.69 -23.64
CA ALA A 132 -3.07 -32.71 -24.74
C ALA A 132 -4.34 -31.83 -24.57
N ASP A 133 -4.63 -30.69 -25.18
CA ASP A 133 -4.18 -30.00 -26.40
C ASP A 133 -4.66 -28.52 -26.30
N SER A 134 -3.98 -27.62 -27.02
CA SER A 134 -4.42 -26.25 -27.37
C SER A 134 -4.47 -25.14 -26.29
N SER A 135 -3.37 -24.41 -26.14
CA SER A 135 -3.24 -23.02 -26.65
C SER A 135 -2.03 -22.32 -26.02
N ARG A 136 -1.03 -22.02 -26.85
CA ARG A 136 0.23 -21.35 -26.49
C ARG A 136 -0.03 -19.89 -26.08
N CYS A 137 0.36 -19.53 -24.86
CA CYS A 137 0.72 -18.15 -24.51
C CYS A 137 2.17 -18.15 -24.01
N GLU A 138 3.11 -17.88 -24.92
CA GLU A 138 4.53 -17.72 -24.60
C GLU A 138 4.73 -16.36 -23.90
N ALA A 139 4.87 -16.37 -22.57
CA ALA A 139 5.43 -15.25 -21.84
C ALA A 139 6.96 -15.30 -21.97
N SER A 140 7.48 -14.41 -22.82
CA SER A 140 8.92 -14.21 -23.03
C SER A 140 9.64 -13.87 -21.73
N ARG A 141 10.80 -14.51 -21.58
CA ARG A 141 11.67 -14.46 -20.41
C ARG A 141 12.37 -13.11 -20.30
N ILE A 142 12.52 -12.70 -19.04
CA ILE A 142 13.37 -11.62 -18.54
C ILE A 142 14.85 -12.01 -18.79
N LEU A 143 15.62 -11.07 -19.33
CA LEU A 143 17.08 -10.97 -19.19
C LEU A 143 17.37 -9.81 -18.24
#